data_AF-A0A1Q3FDP8-F1
#
_entry.id   AF-A0A1Q3FDP8-F1
#
_cell.length_a   1.000
_cell.length_b   1.000
_cell.length_c   1.000
_cell.angle_alpha   90.00
_cell.angle_beta   90.00
_cell.angle_gamma   90.00
#
_symmetry.space_group_name_H-M   'P 1'
#
loop_
_entity.id
_entity.type
_entity.pdbx_description
1 polymer ?
#
loop_
_entity_poly.entity_id
_entity_poly.type
_entity_poly.pdbx_seq_one_letter_code
_entity_poly.pdbx_strand_id
1 'polypeptide(L)'
;MGEKISPSVSSGPRRSSPESSKEAKPKQQRKSREEKLDQMLGPRSVEPPYAAELPKQKSVLVAYLLWLFGGFFGLHHLYLHQDRRAFVWWCTLGGYFGIGWLSECYQIPAMVRDANEDPRFVEEFRQKLRMHPKPPFSTPRFVMALMVGFLFGQMILLSIPQTVFGGVDWGFMHWLVPFGIALGVWTVGNMGREKGVFWHCLVASYLAYPIRYYVLDEAYWFMAVASVSGFVFDHFSKEWDTKVPKRKNLLKRASILVPCVLAYLALWGCFLYFNGTITDSDGDEVPVHEAIHNFIKSPWWTDLKQTVQDTIQFAQHNGWAEVWKQIVDSMDADGEQNAYKVLGVSPTASQAEITSVYRKMSRENHPDKVKDESQRRAAQERFMEIQQAYEVLSKIKSKRRSRNKKSNEEL
;
A
#
# COMPACT_ATOMS: atom_id res chain seq x y z
N MET A 1 -0.89 65.72 -81.38
CA MET A 1 -2.27 65.19 -81.58
C MET A 1 -2.37 63.93 -80.71
N GLY A 2 -3.01 63.87 -79.54
CA GLY A 2 -3.94 64.77 -78.88
C GLY A 2 -5.38 64.23 -78.94
N GLU A 3 -5.74 63.29 -78.06
CA GLU A 3 -7.13 62.93 -77.63
C GLU A 3 -6.99 61.93 -76.45
N LYS A 4 -7.14 62.28 -75.17
CA LYS A 4 -8.35 62.60 -74.35
C LYS A 4 -9.46 61.55 -74.40
N ILE A 5 -9.64 60.79 -73.30
CA ILE A 5 -10.94 60.52 -72.63
C ILE A 5 -10.69 60.28 -71.12
N SER A 6 -11.31 61.08 -70.24
CA SER A 6 -11.42 60.94 -68.76
C SER A 6 -12.51 59.90 -68.39
N PRO A 7 -12.61 59.30 -67.18
CA PRO A 7 -13.08 59.97 -65.93
C PRO A 7 -12.46 59.32 -64.67
N SER A 8 -12.73 59.61 -63.40
CA SER A 8 -13.50 60.57 -62.61
C SER A 8 -12.82 60.59 -61.23
N VAL A 9 -12.76 61.75 -60.60
CA VAL A 9 -12.28 61.91 -59.23
C VAL A 9 -13.42 61.55 -58.26
N SER A 10 -13.15 60.67 -57.31
CA SER A 10 -13.97 60.44 -56.13
C SER A 10 -13.07 60.49 -54.90
N SER A 11 -13.30 61.50 -54.06
CA SER A 11 -12.60 61.77 -52.80
C SER A 11 -13.03 60.79 -51.71
N GLY A 12 -12.13 59.90 -51.28
CA GLY A 12 -12.29 59.10 -50.06
C GLY A 12 -11.36 59.60 -48.93
N PRO A 13 -11.81 59.62 -47.66
CA PRO A 13 -11.03 60.21 -46.58
C PRO A 13 -9.85 59.30 -46.17
N ARG A 14 -8.70 59.93 -45.90
CA ARG A 14 -7.53 59.32 -45.26
C ARG A 14 -7.96 58.62 -43.96
N ARG A 15 -7.87 57.29 -43.92
CA ARG A 15 -7.87 56.53 -42.67
C ARG A 15 -6.50 56.68 -42.00
N SER A 16 -6.49 57.33 -40.85
CA SER A 16 -5.43 57.21 -39.86
C SER A 16 -5.38 55.77 -39.32
N SER A 17 -4.18 55.20 -39.28
CA SER A 17 -3.93 53.88 -38.70
C SER A 17 -4.10 53.90 -37.17
N PRO A 18 -4.90 53.01 -36.56
CA PRO A 18 -4.93 52.86 -35.11
C PRO A 18 -3.93 51.78 -34.69
N GLU A 19 -2.69 52.18 -34.50
CA GLU A 19 -1.64 51.37 -33.88
C GLU A 19 -1.72 51.51 -32.34
N SER A 20 -2.79 51.00 -31.70
CA SER A 20 -2.85 50.97 -30.22
C SER A 20 -3.72 49.88 -29.58
N SER A 21 -4.44 49.06 -30.35
CA SER A 21 -5.43 48.11 -29.78
C SER A 21 -4.90 46.71 -29.46
N LYS A 22 -3.65 46.37 -29.83
CA LYS A 22 -3.08 45.04 -29.59
C LYS A 22 -2.33 44.89 -28.26
N GLU A 23 -1.77 45.96 -27.69
CA GLU A 23 -1.10 45.89 -26.38
C GLU A 23 -2.06 45.97 -25.18
N ALA A 24 -3.22 46.60 -25.33
CA ALA A 24 -4.16 46.83 -24.24
C ALA A 24 -4.82 45.53 -23.73
N LYS A 25 -5.17 44.61 -24.64
CA LYS A 25 -5.80 43.32 -24.31
C LYS A 25 -4.96 42.42 -23.39
N PRO A 26 -3.67 42.14 -23.68
CA PRO A 26 -2.84 41.34 -22.78
C PRO A 26 -2.57 42.01 -21.42
N LYS A 27 -2.46 43.35 -21.35
CA LYS A 27 -2.28 44.07 -20.09
C LYS A 27 -3.55 44.01 -19.22
N GLN A 28 -4.74 44.17 -19.80
CA GLN A 28 -6.03 44.11 -19.08
C GLN A 28 -6.38 42.69 -18.61
N GLN A 29 -5.99 41.67 -19.39
CA GLN A 29 -6.16 40.26 -19.02
C GLN A 29 -5.17 39.81 -17.94
N ARG A 30 -3.95 40.35 -17.94
CA ARG A 30 -2.98 40.18 -16.85
C ARG A 30 -3.47 40.85 -15.57
N LYS A 31 -3.95 42.09 -15.65
CA LYS A 31 -4.47 42.84 -14.49
C LYS A 31 -5.67 42.16 -13.85
N SER A 32 -6.65 41.71 -14.64
CA SER A 32 -7.80 40.96 -14.13
C SER A 32 -7.43 39.58 -13.53
N ARG A 33 -6.37 38.94 -14.04
CA ARG A 33 -5.84 37.70 -13.46
C ARG A 33 -5.10 37.95 -12.16
N GLU A 34 -4.32 39.02 -12.07
CA GLU A 34 -3.65 39.44 -10.84
C GLU A 34 -4.67 39.79 -9.75
N GLU A 35 -5.71 40.55 -10.09
CA GLU A 35 -6.81 40.88 -9.18
C GLU A 35 -7.53 39.62 -8.67
N LYS A 36 -7.82 38.64 -9.54
CA LYS A 36 -8.38 37.34 -9.11
C LYS A 36 -7.43 36.55 -8.22
N LEU A 37 -6.13 36.56 -8.50
CA LEU A 37 -5.14 35.85 -7.71
C LEU A 37 -4.97 36.48 -6.33
N ASP A 38 -4.93 37.81 -6.27
CA ASP A 38 -4.84 38.58 -5.04
C ASP A 38 -6.16 38.46 -4.23
N GLN A 39 -7.31 38.29 -4.89
CA GLN A 39 -8.57 37.93 -4.23
C GLN A 39 -8.56 36.51 -3.65
N MET A 40 -7.92 35.55 -4.34
CA MET A 40 -7.79 34.16 -3.87
C MET A 40 -6.76 33.98 -2.74
N LEU A 41 -5.68 34.77 -2.74
CA LEU A 41 -4.51 34.60 -1.84
C LEU A 41 -4.37 35.73 -0.80
N GLY A 42 -5.30 36.68 -0.78
CA GLY A 42 -5.28 37.88 0.06
C GLY A 42 -4.32 38.98 -0.46
N PRO A 43 -4.54 40.25 -0.06
CA PRO A 43 -3.75 41.39 -0.54
C PRO A 43 -2.26 41.33 -0.12
N ARG A 44 -1.39 41.94 -0.96
CA ARG A 44 0.08 41.97 -0.83
C ARG A 44 0.60 42.67 0.44
N SER A 45 -0.15 43.60 1.02
CA SER A 45 0.35 44.60 1.97
C SER A 45 -0.47 44.72 3.26
N VAL A 46 -1.38 43.78 3.49
CA VAL A 46 -2.08 43.70 4.78
C VAL A 46 -1.31 42.63 5.53
N GLU A 47 -0.85 42.92 6.75
CA GLU A 47 -0.69 41.84 7.74
C GLU A 47 -1.86 40.89 7.53
N PRO A 48 -1.64 39.56 7.41
CA PRO A 48 -2.68 38.65 6.97
C PRO A 48 -3.96 39.04 7.72
N PRO A 49 -5.12 39.21 7.06
CA PRO A 49 -6.37 39.69 7.69
C PRO A 49 -6.92 38.71 8.77
N TYR A 50 -6.04 37.84 9.25
CA TYR A 50 -6.13 36.66 10.07
C TYR A 50 -4.87 36.49 10.94
N ALA A 51 -4.17 37.57 11.31
CA ALA A 51 -3.06 37.53 12.27
C ALA A 51 -3.44 36.90 13.63
N ALA A 52 -4.74 36.72 13.89
CA ALA A 52 -5.28 36.10 15.10
C ALA A 52 -5.16 34.55 15.17
N GLU A 53 -4.89 33.82 14.09
CA GLU A 53 -4.79 32.34 14.14
C GLU A 53 -3.72 31.76 13.21
N LEU A 54 -2.52 32.34 13.17
CA LEU A 54 -1.39 31.65 12.54
C LEU A 54 -1.14 30.33 13.28
N PRO A 55 -1.02 29.21 12.57
CA PRO A 55 -1.05 27.92 13.23
C PRO A 55 0.32 27.65 13.89
N LYS A 56 0.32 27.19 15.16
CA LYS A 56 1.53 26.98 15.99
C LYS A 56 2.77 26.53 15.19
N GLN A 57 3.83 27.32 15.15
CA GLN A 57 4.95 27.03 14.25
C GLN A 57 5.56 25.65 14.50
N LYS A 58 5.94 24.99 13.41
CA LYS A 58 6.61 23.70 13.33
C LYS A 58 8.11 23.92 13.22
N SER A 59 8.89 23.07 13.89
CA SER A 59 10.34 23.13 13.91
C SER A 59 10.94 22.22 12.85
N VAL A 60 11.94 22.75 12.13
CA VAL A 60 12.74 21.98 11.17
C VAL A 60 13.52 20.87 11.87
N LEU A 61 14.08 21.15 13.05
CA LEU A 61 14.82 20.16 13.85
C LEU A 61 13.92 18.98 14.24
N VAL A 62 12.70 19.26 14.72
CA VAL A 62 11.74 18.21 15.08
C VAL A 62 11.35 17.39 13.84
N ALA A 63 11.17 18.03 12.68
CA ALA A 63 10.90 17.31 11.45
C ALA A 63 12.05 16.36 11.06
N TYR A 64 13.32 16.78 11.20
CA TYR A 64 14.47 15.93 10.94
C TYR A 64 14.61 14.78 11.96
N LEU A 65 14.37 15.03 13.26
CA LEU A 65 14.38 13.98 14.26
C LEU A 65 13.32 12.91 13.97
N LEU A 66 12.09 13.34 13.62
CA LEU A 66 11.02 12.43 13.23
C LEU A 66 11.32 11.71 11.91
N TRP A 67 12.04 12.35 11.00
CA TRP A 67 12.50 11.73 9.75
C TRP A 67 13.59 10.68 9.99
N LEU A 68 14.51 10.90 10.94
CA LEU A 68 15.57 9.96 11.25
C LEU A 68 15.03 8.69 11.95
N PHE A 69 14.21 8.87 12.99
CA PHE A 69 13.73 7.73 13.80
C PHE A 69 12.42 7.11 13.32
N GLY A 70 11.64 7.83 12.50
CA GLY A 70 10.35 7.34 12.00
C GLY A 70 10.01 7.82 10.60
N GLY A 71 11.00 8.25 9.82
CA GLY A 71 10.79 8.68 8.44
C GLY A 71 10.34 7.54 7.54
N PHE A 72 10.79 6.31 7.81
CA PHE A 72 10.35 5.10 7.11
C PHE A 72 8.83 4.87 7.21
N PHE A 73 8.21 5.31 8.30
CA PHE A 73 6.75 5.25 8.51
C PHE A 73 6.05 6.59 8.27
N GLY A 74 6.75 7.62 7.79
CA GLY A 74 6.16 8.92 7.48
C GLY A 74 5.80 9.78 8.70
N LEU A 75 6.41 9.57 9.89
CA LEU A 75 6.08 10.33 11.10
C LEU A 75 6.27 11.85 10.95
N HIS A 76 7.31 12.26 10.22
CA HIS A 76 7.58 13.67 9.95
C HIS A 76 6.47 14.31 9.09
N HIS A 77 5.83 13.58 8.16
CA HIS A 77 4.65 14.06 7.45
C HIS A 77 3.42 14.18 8.35
N LEU A 78 3.23 13.25 9.29
CA LEU A 78 2.16 13.36 10.29
C LEU A 78 2.34 14.61 11.16
N TYR A 79 3.59 14.95 11.52
CA TYR A 79 3.90 16.18 12.24
C TYR A 79 3.59 17.45 11.44
N LEU A 80 3.86 17.41 10.13
CA LEU A 80 3.58 18.49 9.17
C LEU A 80 2.14 18.53 8.67
N HIS A 81 1.24 17.68 9.20
CA HIS A 81 -0.17 17.56 8.79
C HIS A 81 -0.37 17.16 7.31
N GLN A 82 0.60 16.46 6.72
CA GLN A 82 0.54 15.94 5.36
C GLN A 82 0.01 14.50 5.36
N ASP A 83 -1.25 14.31 5.77
CA ASP A 83 -1.85 12.99 6.03
C ASP A 83 -1.73 12.02 4.84
N ARG A 84 -1.95 12.50 3.61
CA ARG A 84 -1.83 11.68 2.38
C ARG A 84 -0.40 11.19 2.15
N ARG A 85 0.60 12.08 2.33
CA ARG A 85 2.02 11.72 2.21
C ARG A 85 2.40 10.72 3.30
N ALA A 86 2.00 10.97 4.54
CA ALA A 86 2.24 10.03 5.63
C ALA A 86 1.70 8.62 5.31
N PHE A 87 0.45 8.53 4.83
CA PHE A 87 -0.15 7.26 4.45
C PHE A 87 0.61 6.56 3.32
N VAL A 88 0.99 7.29 2.26
CA VAL A 88 1.77 6.70 1.16
C VAL A 88 3.14 6.23 1.63
N TRP A 89 3.84 6.99 2.47
CA TRP A 89 5.14 6.58 3.03
C TRP A 89 5.02 5.32 3.88
N TRP A 90 3.96 5.23 4.68
CA TRP A 90 3.67 4.06 5.49
C TRP A 90 3.36 2.82 4.62
N CYS A 91 2.53 2.95 3.58
CA CYS A 91 2.25 1.85 2.63
C CYS A 91 3.46 1.42 1.80
N THR A 92 4.40 2.32 1.55
CA THR A 92 5.54 2.08 0.64
C THR A 92 6.87 1.89 1.36
N LEU A 93 6.86 1.78 2.69
CA LEU A 93 8.06 1.61 3.50
C LEU A 93 9.10 2.70 3.21
N GLY A 94 8.72 3.95 3.46
CA GLY A 94 9.60 5.12 3.30
C GLY A 94 9.74 5.62 1.88
N GLY A 95 8.70 5.48 1.04
CA GLY A 95 8.72 5.95 -0.34
C GLY A 95 9.44 5.00 -1.29
N TYR A 96 8.97 3.75 -1.33
CA TYR A 96 9.47 2.63 -2.12
C TYR A 96 10.86 2.17 -1.67
N PHE A 97 10.87 1.42 -0.55
CA PHE A 97 12.07 0.84 0.05
C PHE A 97 13.14 1.89 0.38
N GLY A 98 12.72 3.06 0.89
CA GLY A 98 13.62 4.09 1.41
C GLY A 98 14.19 5.09 0.39
N ILE A 99 13.95 4.95 -0.92
CA ILE A 99 14.40 5.92 -1.93
C ILE A 99 13.78 7.30 -1.67
N GLY A 100 12.46 7.33 -1.45
CA GLY A 100 11.73 8.55 -1.10
C GLY A 100 12.27 9.17 0.18
N TRP A 101 12.43 8.38 1.25
CA TRP A 101 12.97 8.80 2.54
C TRP A 101 14.34 9.50 2.40
N LEU A 102 15.27 8.96 1.58
CA LEU A 102 16.55 9.61 1.32
C LEU A 102 16.38 10.95 0.58
N SER A 103 15.51 10.99 -0.44
CA SER A 103 15.27 12.22 -1.23
C SER A 103 14.67 13.36 -0.41
N GLU A 104 14.05 13.06 0.72
CA GLU A 104 13.33 14.03 1.54
C GLU A 104 14.20 14.86 2.47
N CYS A 105 15.44 14.42 2.74
CA CYS A 105 16.36 15.21 3.55
C CYS A 105 16.54 16.63 3.00
N TYR A 106 16.46 16.81 1.68
CA TYR A 106 16.52 18.11 1.00
C TYR A 106 15.18 18.87 0.99
N GLN A 107 14.06 18.16 1.10
CA GLN A 107 12.71 18.72 0.94
C GLN A 107 12.10 19.20 2.28
N ILE A 108 12.53 18.62 3.41
CA ILE A 108 12.01 18.93 4.75
C ILE A 108 11.96 20.44 5.05
N PRO A 109 13.01 21.25 4.78
CA PRO A 109 12.97 22.67 5.08
C PRO A 109 11.85 23.40 4.32
N ALA A 110 11.64 23.05 3.05
CA ALA A 110 10.57 23.62 2.24
C ALA A 110 9.19 23.17 2.74
N MET A 111 9.04 21.91 3.16
CA MET A 111 7.78 21.39 3.71
C MET A 111 7.42 22.05 5.06
N VAL A 112 8.42 22.33 5.90
CA VAL A 112 8.21 23.04 7.18
C VAL A 112 7.79 24.48 6.92
N ARG A 113 8.40 25.17 5.94
CA ARG A 113 7.98 26.52 5.52
C ARG A 113 6.54 26.55 5.02
N ASP A 114 6.15 25.56 4.20
CA ASP A 114 4.77 25.41 3.74
C ASP A 114 3.79 25.18 4.91
N ALA A 115 4.12 24.28 5.84
CA ALA A 115 3.29 23.98 7.01
C ALA A 115 3.16 25.13 8.03
N ASN A 116 4.07 26.11 7.95
CA ASN A 116 4.12 27.30 8.78
C ASN A 116 3.55 28.55 8.10
N GLU A 117 3.15 28.46 6.82
CA GLU A 117 2.75 29.62 6.02
C GLU A 117 3.80 30.74 6.03
N ASP A 118 5.08 30.37 5.90
CA ASP A 118 6.19 31.33 5.86
C ASP A 118 5.96 32.36 4.74
N PRO A 119 6.00 33.68 5.02
CA PRO A 119 5.81 34.72 4.01
C PRO A 119 6.67 34.53 2.75
N ARG A 120 7.91 34.06 2.90
CA ARG A 120 8.82 33.80 1.77
C ARG A 120 8.27 32.69 0.87
N PHE A 121 7.81 31.60 1.48
CA PHE A 121 7.23 30.48 0.75
C PHE A 121 5.92 30.88 0.05
N VAL A 122 5.05 31.64 0.72
CA VAL A 122 3.79 32.13 0.15
C VAL A 122 4.06 33.04 -1.06
N GLU A 123 5.08 33.90 -1.00
CA GLU A 123 5.47 34.75 -2.11
C GLU A 123 6.03 33.93 -3.29
N GLU A 124 6.93 32.96 -3.04
CA GLU A 124 7.41 32.03 -4.06
C GLU A 124 6.26 31.27 -4.72
N PHE A 125 5.29 30.81 -3.93
CA PHE A 125 4.11 30.11 -4.43
C PHE A 125 3.20 31.02 -5.27
N ARG A 126 2.99 32.28 -4.85
CA ARG A 126 2.29 33.30 -5.66
C ARG A 126 2.99 33.54 -7.00
N GLN A 127 4.31 33.62 -7.01
CA GLN A 127 5.08 33.77 -8.26
C GLN A 127 4.86 32.56 -9.17
N LYS A 128 4.89 31.33 -8.63
CA LYS A 128 4.61 30.11 -9.41
C LYS A 128 3.20 30.11 -10.01
N LEU A 129 2.17 30.54 -9.26
CA LEU A 129 0.80 30.65 -9.76
C LEU A 129 0.64 31.69 -10.89
N ARG A 130 1.43 32.77 -10.87
CA ARG A 130 1.46 33.77 -11.95
C ARG A 130 2.10 33.20 -13.21
N MET A 131 3.24 32.53 -13.07
CA MET A 131 3.96 31.93 -14.19
C MET A 131 3.18 30.76 -14.81
N HIS A 132 2.59 29.90 -13.99
CA HIS A 132 1.94 28.66 -14.40
C HIS A 132 0.49 28.60 -13.91
N PRO A 133 -0.51 28.88 -14.78
CA PRO A 133 -1.92 28.77 -14.42
C PRO A 133 -2.33 27.37 -13.94
N LYS A 134 -1.67 26.33 -14.46
CA LYS A 134 -1.80 24.93 -14.04
C LYS A 134 -0.46 24.41 -13.53
N PRO A 135 -0.42 23.45 -12.59
CA PRO A 135 0.83 22.85 -12.16
C PRO A 135 1.58 22.21 -13.35
N PRO A 136 2.88 22.48 -13.52
CA PRO A 136 3.66 21.85 -14.59
C PRO A 136 3.78 20.34 -14.38
N PHE A 137 4.16 19.61 -15.42
CA PHE A 137 4.46 18.18 -15.31
C PHE A 137 5.68 17.97 -14.40
N SER A 138 5.60 17.02 -13.49
CA SER A 138 6.70 16.66 -12.59
C SER A 138 6.97 15.17 -12.69
N THR A 139 8.09 14.82 -13.32
CA THR A 139 8.53 13.42 -13.48
C THR A 139 8.55 12.64 -12.16
N PRO A 140 9.16 13.12 -11.05
CA PRO A 140 9.17 12.33 -9.82
C PRO A 140 7.77 12.11 -9.23
N ARG A 141 6.87 13.10 -9.33
CA ARG A 141 5.48 12.95 -8.86
C ARG A 141 4.70 11.99 -9.74
N PHE A 142 4.88 12.07 -11.06
CA PHE A 142 4.23 11.18 -12.02
C PHE A 142 4.68 9.74 -11.82
N VAL A 143 5.98 9.48 -11.76
CA VAL A 143 6.55 8.14 -11.49
C VAL A 143 6.04 7.60 -10.15
N MET A 144 6.04 8.41 -9.10
CA MET A 144 5.48 8.02 -7.81
C MET A 144 3.99 7.66 -7.91
N ALA A 145 3.20 8.39 -8.71
CA ALA A 145 1.79 8.10 -8.91
C ALA A 145 1.58 6.74 -9.60
N LEU A 146 2.42 6.42 -10.59
CA LEU A 146 2.42 5.10 -11.23
C LEU A 146 2.79 4.00 -10.25
N MET A 147 3.86 4.18 -9.46
CA MET A 147 4.33 3.18 -8.50
C MET A 147 3.30 2.91 -7.41
N VAL A 148 2.67 3.95 -6.85
CA VAL A 148 1.63 3.80 -5.81
C VAL A 148 0.33 3.26 -6.40
N GLY A 149 -0.03 3.68 -7.62
CA GLY A 149 -1.16 3.09 -8.36
C GLY A 149 -0.95 1.59 -8.60
N PHE A 150 0.22 1.21 -9.09
CA PHE A 150 0.62 -0.18 -9.26
C PHE A 150 0.53 -0.94 -7.93
N LEU A 151 1.14 -0.43 -6.86
CA LEU A 151 1.12 -1.05 -5.54
C LEU A 151 -0.31 -1.30 -5.05
N PHE A 152 -1.19 -0.30 -5.10
CA PHE A 152 -2.55 -0.43 -4.59
C PHE A 152 -3.39 -1.39 -5.44
N GLY A 153 -3.21 -1.37 -6.76
CA GLY A 153 -3.81 -2.36 -7.66
C GLY A 153 -3.34 -3.78 -7.36
N GLN A 154 -2.02 -3.96 -7.22
CA GLN A 154 -1.40 -5.26 -6.92
C GLN A 154 -1.87 -5.80 -5.57
N MET A 155 -1.97 -4.95 -4.55
CA MET A 155 -2.48 -5.36 -3.23
C MET A 155 -3.92 -5.88 -3.28
N ILE A 156 -4.77 -5.27 -4.11
CA ILE A 156 -6.13 -5.80 -4.32
C ILE A 156 -6.05 -7.16 -5.02
N LEU A 157 -5.28 -7.28 -6.10
CA LEU A 157 -5.16 -8.54 -6.84
C LEU A 157 -4.64 -9.68 -5.94
N LEU A 158 -3.57 -9.44 -5.18
CA LEU A 158 -2.97 -10.39 -4.25
C LEU A 158 -3.90 -10.80 -3.10
N SER A 159 -4.88 -9.97 -2.76
CA SER A 159 -5.86 -10.27 -1.71
C SER A 159 -7.02 -11.16 -2.17
N ILE A 160 -7.19 -11.36 -3.49
CA ILE A 160 -8.27 -12.18 -4.05
C ILE A 160 -7.89 -13.65 -3.92
N PRO A 161 -8.75 -14.51 -3.31
CA PRO A 161 -8.50 -15.95 -3.25
C PRO A 161 -8.36 -16.56 -4.64
N GLN A 162 -7.31 -17.35 -4.86
CA GLN A 162 -7.08 -18.05 -6.13
C GLN A 162 -7.94 -19.33 -6.26
N THR A 163 -8.47 -19.84 -5.16
CA THR A 163 -9.28 -21.06 -5.11
C THR A 163 -10.73 -20.75 -4.74
N VAL A 164 -11.64 -21.66 -5.10
CA VAL A 164 -13.05 -21.57 -4.70
C VAL A 164 -13.14 -21.64 -3.18
N PHE A 165 -13.55 -20.53 -2.56
CA PHE A 165 -13.64 -20.40 -1.12
C PHE A 165 -15.10 -20.16 -0.72
N GLY A 166 -15.61 -20.99 0.19
CA GLY A 166 -17.03 -20.94 0.60
C GLY A 166 -18.01 -21.33 -0.51
N GLY A 167 -17.58 -22.12 -1.49
CA GLY A 167 -18.39 -22.51 -2.65
C GLY A 167 -18.57 -21.41 -3.70
N VAL A 168 -17.87 -20.28 -3.57
CA VAL A 168 -17.92 -19.15 -4.50
C VAL A 168 -16.55 -18.95 -5.13
N ASP A 169 -16.53 -18.72 -6.45
CA ASP A 169 -15.36 -18.24 -7.17
C ASP A 169 -15.27 -16.71 -7.01
N TRP A 170 -14.21 -16.24 -6.36
CA TRP A 170 -13.98 -14.83 -6.07
C TRP A 170 -13.34 -14.07 -7.25
N GLY A 171 -13.18 -14.71 -8.41
CA GLY A 171 -12.62 -14.10 -9.62
C GLY A 171 -13.32 -12.81 -10.07
N PHE A 172 -14.60 -12.59 -9.75
CA PHE A 172 -15.28 -11.32 -10.07
C PHE A 172 -14.68 -10.11 -9.34
N MET A 173 -13.98 -10.30 -8.21
CA MET A 173 -13.34 -9.20 -7.47
C MET A 173 -12.20 -8.53 -8.23
N HIS A 174 -11.71 -9.12 -9.32
CA HIS A 174 -10.71 -8.49 -10.18
C HIS A 174 -11.20 -7.14 -10.74
N TRP A 175 -12.52 -6.90 -10.82
CA TRP A 175 -13.07 -5.60 -11.19
C TRP A 175 -12.78 -4.48 -10.18
N LEU A 176 -12.28 -4.79 -8.98
CA LEU A 176 -11.82 -3.79 -8.00
C LEU A 176 -10.38 -3.33 -8.25
N VAL A 177 -9.60 -4.04 -9.08
CA VAL A 177 -8.20 -3.70 -9.33
C VAL A 177 -8.03 -2.30 -9.95
N PRO A 178 -8.80 -1.90 -10.99
CA PRO A 178 -8.71 -0.54 -11.54
C PRO A 178 -9.04 0.55 -10.51
N PHE A 179 -9.95 0.26 -9.58
CA PHE A 179 -10.27 1.17 -8.48
C PHE A 179 -9.05 1.40 -7.57
N GLY A 180 -8.33 0.34 -7.20
CA GLY A 180 -7.07 0.45 -6.44
C GLY A 180 -6.03 1.29 -7.16
N ILE A 181 -5.83 1.05 -8.46
CA ILE A 181 -4.89 1.82 -9.30
C ILE A 181 -5.26 3.29 -9.32
N ALA A 182 -6.53 3.62 -9.61
CA ALA A 182 -7.01 4.99 -9.62
C ALA A 182 -6.87 5.68 -8.25
N LEU A 183 -7.13 4.95 -7.17
CA LEU A 183 -6.99 5.47 -5.80
C LEU A 183 -5.54 5.79 -5.47
N GLY A 184 -4.59 4.94 -5.87
CA GLY A 184 -3.16 5.19 -5.67
C GLY A 184 -2.67 6.42 -6.45
N VAL A 185 -3.00 6.50 -7.75
CA VAL A 185 -2.66 7.65 -8.61
C VAL A 185 -3.26 8.94 -8.04
N TRP A 186 -4.55 8.94 -7.70
CA TRP A 186 -5.24 10.10 -7.14
C TRP A 186 -4.65 10.52 -5.78
N THR A 187 -4.26 9.57 -4.94
CA THR A 187 -3.69 9.87 -3.61
C THR A 187 -2.39 10.65 -3.75
N VAL A 188 -1.49 10.22 -4.64
CA VAL A 188 -0.22 10.89 -4.95
C VAL A 188 -0.46 12.24 -5.62
N GLY A 189 -1.37 12.28 -6.60
CA GLY A 189 -1.71 13.49 -7.35
C GLY A 189 -2.26 14.63 -6.48
N ASN A 190 -2.89 14.30 -5.35
CA ASN A 190 -3.44 15.26 -4.39
C ASN A 190 -2.50 15.54 -3.20
N MET A 191 -1.19 15.30 -3.35
CA MET A 191 -0.22 15.62 -2.31
C MET A 191 0.31 17.06 -2.44
N GLY A 192 0.39 17.77 -1.32
CA GLY A 192 0.94 19.14 -1.27
C GLY A 192 -0.06 20.19 -1.77
N ARG A 193 0.41 21.19 -2.50
CA ARG A 193 -0.39 22.29 -3.07
C ARG A 193 -1.00 21.96 -4.45
N GLU A 194 -1.19 20.68 -4.74
CA GLU A 194 -1.81 20.19 -5.97
C GLU A 194 -3.04 19.36 -5.60
N LYS A 195 -4.10 19.49 -6.39
CA LYS A 195 -5.35 18.76 -6.22
C LYS A 195 -5.89 18.28 -7.57
N GLY A 196 -6.74 17.27 -7.52
CA GLY A 196 -7.51 16.82 -8.66
C GLY A 196 -8.68 15.94 -8.25
N VAL A 197 -9.63 15.75 -9.16
CA VAL A 197 -10.82 14.94 -8.94
C VAL A 197 -10.52 13.45 -9.14
N PHE A 198 -11.15 12.63 -8.30
CA PHE A 198 -10.96 11.18 -8.30
C PHE A 198 -11.57 10.50 -9.54
N TRP A 199 -12.74 10.96 -9.99
CA TRP A 199 -13.49 10.26 -11.02
C TRP A 199 -12.75 10.20 -12.37
N HIS A 200 -11.96 11.22 -12.73
CA HIS A 200 -11.14 11.20 -13.94
C HIS A 200 -10.16 10.01 -13.94
N CYS A 201 -9.48 9.77 -12.82
CA CYS A 201 -8.56 8.64 -12.66
C CYS A 201 -9.31 7.31 -12.77
N LEU A 202 -10.48 7.24 -12.15
CA LEU A 202 -11.32 6.06 -12.08
C LEU A 202 -11.84 5.66 -13.47
N VAL A 203 -12.42 6.61 -14.21
CA VAL A 203 -12.90 6.31 -15.56
C VAL A 203 -11.74 5.96 -16.49
N ALA A 204 -10.60 6.66 -16.38
CA ALA A 204 -9.42 6.32 -17.16
C ALA A 204 -8.91 4.90 -16.88
N SER A 205 -8.84 4.48 -15.61
CA SER A 205 -8.38 3.14 -15.26
C SER A 205 -9.35 2.05 -15.72
N TYR A 206 -10.67 2.25 -15.60
CA TYR A 206 -11.66 1.28 -16.06
C TYR A 206 -11.73 1.19 -17.59
N LEU A 207 -11.56 2.31 -18.31
CA LEU A 207 -11.50 2.30 -19.77
C LEU A 207 -10.23 1.60 -20.29
N ALA A 208 -9.12 1.72 -19.57
CA ALA A 208 -7.87 1.04 -19.91
C ALA A 208 -7.88 -0.45 -19.50
N TYR A 209 -8.68 -0.84 -18.52
CA TYR A 209 -8.64 -2.19 -17.93
C TYR A 209 -8.84 -3.37 -18.90
N PRO A 210 -9.66 -3.28 -19.97
CA PRO A 210 -9.78 -4.34 -20.96
C PRO A 210 -8.45 -4.76 -21.61
N ILE A 211 -7.39 -3.94 -21.51
CA ILE A 211 -6.05 -4.30 -21.97
C ILE A 211 -5.52 -5.61 -21.34
N ARG A 212 -5.99 -5.97 -20.13
CA ARG A 212 -5.61 -7.23 -19.45
C ARG A 212 -5.93 -8.48 -20.28
N TYR A 213 -6.91 -8.41 -21.18
CA TYR A 213 -7.29 -9.56 -22.02
C TYR A 213 -6.41 -9.71 -23.26
N TYR A 214 -5.65 -8.67 -23.61
CA TYR A 214 -4.76 -8.65 -24.75
C TYR A 214 -3.28 -8.81 -24.35
N VAL A 215 -2.93 -8.35 -23.15
CA VAL A 215 -1.59 -8.41 -22.59
C VAL A 215 -1.58 -9.46 -21.48
N LEU A 216 -0.97 -10.62 -21.76
CA LEU A 216 -0.96 -11.78 -20.86
C LEU A 216 -0.11 -11.56 -19.60
N ASP A 217 0.88 -10.68 -19.65
CA ASP A 217 1.75 -10.39 -18.53
C ASP A 217 1.11 -9.35 -17.59
N GLU A 218 1.04 -9.69 -16.31
CA GLU A 218 0.45 -8.84 -15.28
C GLU A 218 1.11 -7.48 -15.17
N ALA A 219 2.44 -7.43 -15.17
CA ALA A 219 3.18 -6.20 -14.94
C ALA A 219 2.90 -5.16 -16.04
N TYR A 220 2.78 -5.60 -17.30
CA TYR A 220 2.56 -4.70 -18.42
C TYR A 220 1.16 -4.10 -18.43
N TRP A 221 0.09 -4.89 -18.19
CA TRP A 221 -1.24 -4.32 -18.18
C TRP A 221 -1.46 -3.43 -16.94
N PHE A 222 -0.89 -3.77 -15.78
CA PHE A 222 -0.92 -2.89 -14.61
C PHE A 222 -0.27 -1.54 -14.90
N MET A 223 0.94 -1.57 -15.48
CA MET A 223 1.68 -0.37 -15.83
C MET A 223 0.92 0.48 -16.86
N ALA A 224 0.31 -0.14 -17.86
CA ALA A 224 -0.49 0.55 -18.87
C ALA A 224 -1.71 1.25 -18.25
N VAL A 225 -2.48 0.55 -17.41
CA VAL A 225 -3.66 1.11 -16.73
C VAL A 225 -3.26 2.26 -15.79
N ALA A 226 -2.20 2.08 -15.01
CA ALA A 226 -1.66 3.13 -14.14
C ALA A 226 -1.19 4.35 -14.95
N SER A 227 -0.53 4.12 -16.09
CA SER A 227 -0.05 5.18 -16.99
C SER A 227 -1.20 6.00 -17.57
N VAL A 228 -2.23 5.34 -18.10
CA VAL A 228 -3.42 6.03 -18.63
C VAL A 228 -4.11 6.85 -17.53
N SER A 229 -4.29 6.26 -16.34
CA SER A 229 -4.89 6.97 -15.19
C SER A 229 -4.03 8.17 -14.75
N GLY A 230 -2.71 8.00 -14.68
CA GLY A 230 -1.76 9.06 -14.33
C GLY A 230 -1.73 10.21 -15.34
N PHE A 231 -1.71 9.91 -16.64
CA PHE A 231 -1.74 10.91 -17.70
C PHE A 231 -3.05 11.70 -17.68
N VAL A 232 -4.18 11.02 -17.50
CA VAL A 232 -5.48 11.68 -17.40
C VAL A 232 -5.53 12.59 -16.17
N PHE A 233 -5.01 12.15 -15.01
CA PHE A 233 -4.90 13.00 -13.85
C PHE A 233 -4.06 14.25 -14.13
N ASP A 234 -2.85 14.08 -14.65
CA ASP A 234 -1.90 15.16 -14.86
C ASP A 234 -2.41 16.20 -15.87
N HIS A 235 -3.00 15.74 -16.98
CA HIS A 235 -3.41 16.62 -18.07
C HIS A 235 -4.77 17.28 -17.85
N PHE A 236 -5.76 16.52 -17.37
CA PHE A 236 -7.14 16.99 -17.26
C PHE A 236 -7.55 17.37 -15.84
N SER A 237 -7.04 16.66 -14.84
CA SER A 237 -7.53 16.80 -13.47
C SER A 237 -6.72 17.73 -12.58
N LYS A 238 -5.43 17.93 -12.87
CA LYS A 238 -4.47 18.57 -11.98
C LYS A 238 -4.67 20.09 -11.93
N GLU A 239 -4.88 20.61 -10.73
CA GLU A 239 -5.04 22.02 -10.41
C GLU A 239 -4.22 22.41 -9.19
N TRP A 240 -3.92 23.70 -9.04
CA TRP A 240 -3.32 24.22 -7.82
C TRP A 240 -4.33 24.22 -6.66
N ASP A 241 -3.88 23.80 -5.47
CA ASP A 241 -4.61 24.02 -4.22
C ASP A 241 -4.16 25.33 -3.57
N THR A 242 -4.96 26.37 -3.77
CA THR A 242 -4.72 27.73 -3.23
C THR A 242 -5.23 27.90 -1.81
N LYS A 243 -5.93 26.92 -1.25
CA LYS A 243 -6.48 27.01 0.10
C LYS A 243 -5.34 26.91 1.12
N VAL A 244 -5.41 27.74 2.17
CA VAL A 244 -4.53 27.61 3.33
C VAL A 244 -4.86 26.30 4.05
N PRO A 245 -3.91 25.36 4.22
CA PRO A 245 -4.11 24.13 4.97
C PRO A 245 -4.60 24.40 6.40
N LYS A 246 -5.87 24.07 6.63
CA LYS A 246 -6.46 24.10 7.98
C LYS A 246 -5.91 22.92 8.79
N ARG A 247 -5.34 23.21 9.96
CA ARG A 247 -4.88 22.15 10.88
C ARG A 247 -6.09 21.45 11.50
N LYS A 248 -6.33 20.22 11.05
CA LYS A 248 -7.36 19.35 11.63
C LYS A 248 -6.91 18.84 13.00
N ASN A 249 -7.86 18.74 13.94
CA ASN A 249 -7.64 18.10 15.23
C ASN A 249 -7.23 16.63 15.05
N LEU A 250 -6.47 16.10 16.01
CA LEU A 250 -5.96 14.72 15.95
C LEU A 250 -7.07 13.69 15.76
N LEU A 251 -8.20 13.84 16.46
CA LEU A 251 -9.35 12.93 16.34
C LEU A 251 -9.91 12.88 14.90
N LYS A 252 -10.03 14.03 14.24
CA LYS A 252 -10.52 14.12 12.84
C LYS A 252 -9.53 13.54 11.84
N ARG A 253 -8.24 13.58 12.14
CA ARG A 253 -7.20 12.95 11.32
C ARG A 253 -7.22 11.44 11.52
N ALA A 254 -7.30 10.99 12.76
CA ALA A 254 -7.40 9.57 13.12
C ALA A 254 -8.65 8.93 12.51
N SER A 255 -9.80 9.61 12.52
CA SER A 255 -11.04 9.09 11.93
C SER A 255 -10.97 8.87 10.41
N ILE A 256 -9.98 9.45 9.73
CA ILE A 256 -9.73 9.24 8.29
C ILE A 256 -8.59 8.24 8.09
N LEU A 257 -7.46 8.45 8.77
CA LEU A 257 -6.25 7.64 8.59
C LEU A 257 -6.38 6.22 9.13
N VAL A 258 -7.01 6.03 10.30
CA VAL A 258 -7.13 4.70 10.92
C VAL A 258 -7.92 3.74 10.02
N PRO A 259 -9.10 4.11 9.48
CA PRO A 259 -9.79 3.25 8.53
C PRO A 259 -8.97 2.92 7.28
N CYS A 260 -8.19 3.87 6.74
CA CYS A 260 -7.32 3.62 5.59
C CYS A 260 -6.20 2.62 5.92
N VAL A 261 -5.56 2.76 7.09
CA VAL A 261 -4.54 1.84 7.57
C VAL A 261 -5.13 0.45 7.80
N LEU A 262 -6.27 0.36 8.47
CA LEU A 262 -6.97 -0.91 8.70
C LEU A 262 -7.37 -1.59 7.39
N ALA A 263 -7.88 -0.84 6.41
CA ALA A 263 -8.21 -1.38 5.09
C ALA A 263 -6.97 -1.93 4.38
N TYR A 264 -5.84 -1.22 4.44
CA TYR A 264 -4.59 -1.69 3.84
C TYR A 264 -4.02 -2.93 4.56
N LEU A 265 -4.06 -2.96 5.90
CA LEU A 265 -3.67 -4.15 6.68
C LEU A 265 -4.60 -5.33 6.42
N ALA A 266 -5.89 -5.09 6.20
CA ALA A 266 -6.85 -6.14 5.84
C ALA A 266 -6.50 -6.76 4.49
N LEU A 267 -6.08 -5.97 3.50
CA LEU A 267 -5.60 -6.51 2.20
C LEU A 267 -4.37 -7.42 2.39
N TRP A 268 -3.40 -6.99 3.19
CA TRP A 268 -2.25 -7.84 3.56
C TRP A 268 -2.68 -9.10 4.31
N GLY A 269 -3.61 -8.98 5.26
CA GLY A 269 -4.16 -10.11 6.01
C GLY A 269 -4.85 -11.12 5.10
N CYS A 270 -5.66 -10.66 4.14
CA CYS A 270 -6.30 -11.51 3.14
C CYS A 270 -5.26 -12.20 2.25
N PHE A 271 -4.25 -11.46 1.77
CA PHE A 271 -3.15 -12.07 0.99
C PHE A 271 -2.45 -13.18 1.78
N LEU A 272 -2.02 -12.89 3.01
CA LEU A 272 -1.33 -13.87 3.86
C LEU A 272 -2.23 -15.07 4.18
N TYR A 273 -3.52 -14.84 4.40
CA TYR A 273 -4.46 -15.91 4.75
C TYR A 273 -4.82 -16.81 3.56
N PHE A 274 -5.12 -16.24 2.38
CA PHE A 274 -5.62 -17.02 1.25
C PHE A 274 -4.52 -17.50 0.30
N ASN A 275 -3.48 -16.71 0.11
CA ASN A 275 -2.50 -16.91 -0.95
C ASN A 275 -1.06 -17.03 -0.43
N GLY A 276 -0.82 -16.72 0.85
CA GLY A 276 0.49 -16.86 1.47
C GLY A 276 0.85 -18.33 1.67
N THR A 277 2.03 -18.73 1.18
CA THR A 277 2.63 -20.03 1.44
C THR A 277 4.03 -19.87 2.03
N ILE A 278 4.43 -20.80 2.89
CA ILE A 278 5.78 -20.91 3.47
C ILE A 278 6.35 -22.24 2.99
N THR A 279 7.60 -22.22 2.56
CA THR A 279 8.33 -23.44 2.18
C THR A 279 8.94 -24.06 3.43
N ASP A 280 8.63 -25.33 3.68
CA ASP A 280 9.25 -26.12 4.72
C ASP A 280 10.71 -26.52 4.35
N SER A 281 11.46 -27.02 5.33
CA SER A 281 12.79 -27.63 5.22
C SER A 281 12.87 -28.74 4.15
N ASP A 282 11.79 -29.50 3.97
CA ASP A 282 11.66 -30.50 2.92
C ASP A 282 11.32 -29.88 1.54
N GLY A 283 11.15 -28.56 1.44
CA GLY A 283 10.77 -27.83 0.22
C GLY A 283 9.29 -27.95 -0.16
N ASP A 284 8.44 -28.35 0.79
CA ASP A 284 6.99 -28.41 0.58
C ASP A 284 6.33 -27.07 0.91
N GLU A 285 5.36 -26.65 0.09
CA GLU A 285 4.60 -25.42 0.34
C GLU A 285 3.44 -25.68 1.30
N VAL A 286 3.45 -24.97 2.43
CA VAL A 286 2.38 -24.98 3.44
C VAL A 286 1.70 -23.62 3.47
N PRO A 287 0.36 -23.54 3.39
CA PRO A 287 -0.35 -22.27 3.54
C PRO A 287 0.00 -21.59 4.87
N VAL A 288 0.24 -20.28 4.84
CA VAL A 288 0.63 -19.48 6.02
C VAL A 288 -0.38 -19.62 7.15
N HIS A 289 -1.68 -19.71 6.85
CA HIS A 289 -2.70 -19.88 7.87
C HIS A 289 -2.60 -21.24 8.59
N GLU A 290 -2.23 -22.32 7.89
CA GLU A 290 -1.97 -23.63 8.50
C GLU A 290 -0.68 -23.58 9.31
N ALA A 291 0.38 -22.99 8.76
CA ALA A 291 1.67 -22.84 9.44
C ALA A 291 1.56 -22.03 10.74
N ILE A 292 0.81 -20.92 10.75
CA ILE A 292 0.55 -20.13 11.96
C ILE A 292 -0.20 -20.96 13.00
N HIS A 293 -1.20 -21.74 12.56
CA HIS A 293 -1.98 -22.60 13.47
C HIS A 293 -1.13 -23.72 14.07
N ASN A 294 -0.29 -24.36 13.26
CA ASN A 294 0.67 -25.38 13.70
C ASN A 294 1.71 -24.79 14.65
N PHE A 295 2.24 -23.61 14.33
CA PHE A 295 3.20 -22.89 15.17
C PHE A 295 2.64 -22.53 16.54
N ILE A 296 1.40 -22.04 16.64
CA ILE A 296 0.76 -21.72 17.93
C ILE A 296 0.55 -22.98 18.77
N LYS A 297 0.37 -24.14 18.14
CA LYS A 297 0.29 -25.45 18.81
C LYS A 297 1.66 -26.10 19.07
N SER A 298 2.73 -25.54 18.51
CA SER A 298 4.07 -26.12 18.63
C SER A 298 4.58 -25.99 20.07
N PRO A 299 5.47 -26.92 20.50
CA PRO A 299 6.15 -26.83 21.80
C PRO A 299 6.88 -25.49 22.01
N TRP A 300 7.36 -24.89 20.92
CA TRP A 300 8.05 -23.60 20.95
C TRP A 300 7.14 -22.49 21.50
N TRP A 301 5.85 -22.48 21.12
CA TRP A 301 4.89 -21.48 21.59
C TRP A 301 4.28 -21.83 22.95
N THR A 302 3.93 -23.10 23.18
CA THR A 302 3.29 -23.52 24.44
C THR A 302 4.24 -23.40 25.64
N ASP A 303 5.54 -23.63 25.43
CA ASP A 303 6.58 -23.59 26.46
C ASP A 303 7.56 -22.42 26.25
N LEU A 304 7.09 -21.30 25.69
CA LEU A 304 7.91 -20.17 25.22
C LEU A 304 9.00 -19.72 26.20
N LYS A 305 8.69 -19.63 27.49
CA LYS A 305 9.67 -19.19 28.50
C LYS A 305 10.85 -20.15 28.62
N GLN A 306 10.56 -21.46 28.67
CA GLN A 306 11.59 -22.49 28.78
C GLN A 306 12.39 -22.57 27.48
N THR A 307 11.70 -22.58 26.34
CA THR A 307 12.32 -22.64 25.02
C THR A 307 13.26 -21.45 24.77
N VAL A 308 12.88 -20.22 25.15
CA VAL A 308 13.75 -19.05 25.01
C VAL A 308 14.98 -19.16 25.91
N GLN A 309 14.84 -19.66 27.13
CA GLN A 309 15.98 -19.88 28.04
C GLN A 309 16.96 -20.93 27.49
N ASP A 310 16.44 -22.05 27.02
CA ASP A 310 17.22 -23.13 26.42
C ASP A 310 17.91 -22.66 25.13
N THR A 311 17.21 -21.86 24.32
CA THR A 311 17.74 -21.26 23.09
C THR A 311 18.89 -20.30 23.37
N ILE A 312 18.78 -19.46 24.42
CA ILE A 312 19.85 -18.52 24.80
C ILE A 312 21.08 -19.28 25.31
N GLN A 313 20.89 -20.33 26.12
CA GLN A 313 21.99 -21.17 26.59
C GLN A 313 22.67 -21.92 25.42
N PHE A 314 21.87 -22.46 24.50
CA PHE A 314 22.37 -23.11 23.29
C PHE A 314 23.13 -22.11 22.39
N ALA A 315 22.63 -20.88 22.25
CA ALA A 315 23.27 -19.81 21.47
C ALA A 315 24.64 -19.43 22.00
N GLN A 316 24.80 -19.42 23.33
CA GLN A 316 26.09 -19.14 23.98
C GLN A 316 27.14 -20.22 23.67
N HIS A 317 26.73 -21.45 23.37
CA HIS A 317 27.63 -22.57 23.10
C HIS A 317 27.89 -22.85 21.62
N ASN A 318 26.85 -22.78 20.76
CA ASN A 318 26.92 -23.22 19.36
C ASN A 318 26.88 -22.08 18.33
N GLY A 319 26.70 -20.84 18.80
CA GLY A 319 26.60 -19.66 17.96
C GLY A 319 25.23 -19.48 17.30
N TRP A 320 24.92 -18.23 16.91
CA TRP A 320 23.59 -17.82 16.44
C TRP A 320 23.15 -18.45 15.10
N ALA A 321 24.07 -18.98 14.30
CA ALA A 321 23.73 -19.64 13.04
C ALA A 321 23.06 -21.00 13.26
N GLU A 322 23.59 -21.82 14.17
CA GLU A 322 23.01 -23.13 14.51
C GLU A 322 21.70 -22.97 15.28
N VAL A 323 21.62 -21.92 16.10
CA VAL A 323 20.38 -21.50 16.77
C VAL A 323 19.28 -21.18 15.77
N TRP A 324 19.59 -20.42 14.72
CA TRP A 324 18.61 -20.07 13.70
C TRP A 324 18.05 -21.32 13.01
N LYS A 325 18.93 -22.27 12.68
CA LYS A 325 18.54 -23.55 12.09
C LYS A 325 17.63 -24.35 13.03
N GLN A 326 18.02 -24.48 14.30
CA GLN A 326 17.23 -25.19 15.30
C GLN A 326 15.87 -24.52 15.59
N ILE A 327 15.83 -23.17 15.59
CA ILE A 327 14.58 -22.42 15.73
C ILE A 327 13.65 -22.76 14.57
N VAL A 328 14.13 -22.66 13.32
CA VAL A 328 13.33 -22.98 12.13
C VAL A 328 12.80 -24.42 12.19
N ASP A 329 13.64 -25.39 12.55
CA ASP A 329 13.24 -26.80 12.68
C ASP A 329 12.22 -27.02 13.83
N SER A 330 12.34 -26.27 14.92
CA SER A 330 11.45 -26.37 16.09
C SER A 330 10.10 -25.69 15.92
N MET A 331 9.97 -24.78 14.95
CA MET A 331 8.72 -24.07 14.66
C MET A 331 7.64 -25.00 14.11
N ASP A 332 8.00 -26.21 13.67
CA ASP A 332 7.10 -27.29 13.24
C ASP A 332 6.02 -26.76 12.29
N ALA A 333 6.42 -26.09 11.21
CA ALA A 333 5.51 -25.47 10.25
C ALA A 333 4.48 -26.48 9.69
N ASP A 334 4.92 -27.73 9.53
CA ASP A 334 4.14 -28.86 9.03
C ASP A 334 3.27 -29.54 10.12
N GLY A 335 3.53 -29.26 11.40
CA GLY A 335 2.84 -29.87 12.54
C GLY A 335 3.21 -31.33 12.82
N GLU A 336 4.30 -31.83 12.23
CA GLU A 336 4.73 -33.22 12.33
C GLU A 336 5.16 -33.59 13.76
N GLN A 337 5.97 -32.74 14.39
CA GLN A 337 6.51 -32.99 15.71
C GLN A 337 5.42 -33.00 16.78
N ASN A 338 4.49 -32.04 16.69
CA ASN A 338 3.34 -32.02 17.58
C ASN A 338 2.44 -33.26 17.37
N ALA A 339 2.23 -33.69 16.12
CA ALA A 339 1.43 -34.87 15.84
C ALA A 339 2.03 -36.17 16.42
N TYR A 340 3.36 -36.35 16.34
CA TYR A 340 4.03 -37.47 17.01
C TYR A 340 3.84 -37.44 18.54
N LYS A 341 3.94 -36.25 19.15
CA LYS A 341 3.73 -36.07 20.60
C LYS A 341 2.29 -36.36 21.02
N VAL A 342 1.30 -35.87 20.28
CA VAL A 342 -0.12 -36.13 20.54
C VAL A 342 -0.42 -37.63 20.51
N LEU A 343 0.16 -38.34 19.54
CA LEU A 343 -0.02 -39.79 19.43
C LEU A 343 0.90 -40.60 20.36
N GLY A 344 1.90 -39.98 20.98
CA GLY A 344 2.88 -40.66 21.83
C GLY A 344 3.75 -41.68 21.08
N VAL A 345 4.02 -41.45 19.79
CA VAL A 345 4.83 -42.34 18.95
C VAL A 345 6.15 -41.69 18.56
N SER A 346 7.19 -42.50 18.35
CA SER A 346 8.52 -42.01 17.92
C SER A 346 8.44 -41.35 16.53
N PRO A 347 9.24 -40.31 16.23
CA PRO A 347 9.40 -39.78 14.88
C PRO A 347 9.84 -40.83 13.83
N THR A 348 10.47 -41.92 14.29
CA THR A 348 10.88 -43.06 13.44
C THR A 348 9.81 -44.15 13.30
N ALA A 349 8.64 -43.98 13.92
CA ALA A 349 7.58 -44.99 13.95
C ALA A 349 7.08 -45.35 12.55
N SER A 350 6.76 -46.63 12.31
CA SER A 350 6.26 -47.07 11.00
C SER A 350 4.81 -46.60 10.77
N GLN A 351 4.35 -46.53 9.51
CA GLN A 351 2.95 -46.16 9.22
C GLN A 351 1.94 -47.13 9.87
N ALA A 352 2.31 -48.41 9.97
CA ALA A 352 1.50 -49.44 10.62
C ALA A 352 1.37 -49.17 12.13
N GLU A 353 2.47 -48.76 12.76
CA GLU A 353 2.53 -48.40 14.18
C GLU A 353 1.65 -47.17 14.48
N ILE A 354 1.80 -46.10 13.69
CA ILE A 354 0.98 -44.87 13.79
C ILE A 354 -0.52 -45.21 13.68
N THR A 355 -0.88 -46.04 12.69
CA THR A 355 -2.29 -46.46 12.48
C THR A 355 -2.82 -47.29 13.64
N SER A 356 -2.00 -48.16 14.23
CA SER A 356 -2.39 -49.00 15.37
C SER A 356 -2.65 -48.17 16.63
N VAL A 357 -1.78 -47.20 16.90
CA VAL A 357 -1.86 -46.30 18.06
C VAL A 357 -3.04 -45.35 17.93
N TYR A 358 -3.26 -44.79 16.73
CA TYR A 358 -4.47 -44.03 16.41
C TYR A 358 -5.76 -44.81 16.71
N ARG A 359 -5.89 -46.05 16.21
CA ARG A 359 -7.07 -46.90 16.45
C ARG A 359 -7.28 -47.19 17.93
N LYS A 360 -6.20 -47.35 18.70
CA LYS A 360 -6.28 -47.57 20.14
C LYS A 360 -6.82 -46.33 20.85
N MET A 361 -6.17 -45.17 20.68
CA MET A 361 -6.54 -43.94 21.38
C MET A 361 -7.90 -43.39 20.95
N SER A 362 -8.28 -43.54 19.67
CA SER A 362 -9.60 -43.15 19.15
C SER A 362 -10.72 -43.92 19.85
N ARG A 363 -10.55 -45.23 20.09
CA ARG A 363 -11.53 -46.03 20.85
C ARG A 363 -11.57 -45.70 22.33
N GLU A 364 -10.46 -45.23 22.91
CA GLU A 364 -10.37 -44.88 24.34
C GLU A 364 -11.01 -43.51 24.62
N ASN A 365 -10.82 -42.55 23.71
CA ASN A 365 -11.30 -41.17 23.85
C ASN A 365 -12.62 -40.89 23.12
N HIS A 366 -13.32 -41.91 22.62
CA HIS A 366 -14.57 -41.71 21.88
C HIS A 366 -15.65 -41.08 22.79
N PRO A 367 -16.32 -39.98 22.37
CA PRO A 367 -17.29 -39.26 23.21
C PRO A 367 -18.45 -40.14 23.69
N ASP A 368 -18.89 -41.12 22.90
CA ASP A 368 -19.95 -42.07 23.28
C ASP A 368 -19.61 -42.96 24.49
N LYS A 369 -18.33 -43.09 24.87
CA LYS A 369 -17.93 -43.84 26.06
C LYS A 369 -18.02 -43.03 27.34
N VAL A 370 -18.16 -41.71 27.24
CA VAL A 370 -18.17 -40.80 28.39
C VAL A 370 -19.61 -40.47 28.76
N LYS A 371 -20.03 -40.97 29.93
CA LYS A 371 -21.42 -40.82 30.42
C LYS A 371 -21.68 -39.46 31.09
N ASP A 372 -20.63 -38.77 31.52
CA ASP A 372 -20.72 -37.49 32.21
C ASP A 372 -20.59 -36.33 31.20
N GLU A 373 -21.59 -35.47 31.16
CA GLU A 373 -21.69 -34.33 30.24
C GLU A 373 -20.53 -33.34 30.38
N SER A 374 -19.96 -33.23 31.59
CA SER A 374 -18.81 -32.36 31.86
C SER A 374 -17.51 -32.88 31.23
N GLN A 375 -17.31 -34.20 31.23
CA GLN A 375 -16.13 -34.86 30.67
C GLN A 375 -16.28 -35.15 29.17
N ARG A 376 -17.51 -35.16 28.67
CA ARG A 376 -17.82 -35.40 27.25
C ARG A 376 -17.18 -34.36 26.33
N ARG A 377 -17.14 -33.09 26.76
CA ARG A 377 -16.44 -32.01 26.02
C ARG A 377 -14.93 -32.25 25.94
N ALA A 378 -14.29 -32.58 27.06
CA ALA A 378 -12.86 -32.85 27.10
C ALA A 378 -12.48 -34.09 26.26
N ALA A 379 -13.30 -35.14 26.31
CA ALA A 379 -13.10 -36.32 25.48
C ALA A 379 -13.30 -36.03 23.99
N GLN A 380 -14.29 -35.21 23.64
CA GLN A 380 -14.52 -34.77 22.26
C GLN A 380 -13.34 -33.94 21.71
N GLU A 381 -12.82 -33.00 22.50
CA GLU A 381 -11.64 -32.21 22.14
C GLU A 381 -10.42 -33.12 21.93
N ARG A 382 -10.18 -34.05 22.87
CA ARG A 382 -9.05 -34.98 22.77
C ARG A 382 -9.18 -35.92 21.58
N PHE A 383 -10.39 -36.39 21.28
CA PHE A 383 -10.67 -37.21 20.11
C PHE A 383 -10.37 -36.46 18.80
N MET A 384 -10.82 -35.21 18.68
CA MET A 384 -10.54 -34.37 17.52
C MET A 384 -9.03 -34.13 17.35
N GLU A 385 -8.31 -33.90 18.44
CA GLU A 385 -6.85 -33.72 18.43
C GLU A 385 -6.11 -34.97 17.94
N ILE A 386 -6.50 -36.16 18.43
CA ILE A 386 -5.95 -37.45 17.98
C ILE A 386 -6.19 -37.67 16.48
N GLN A 387 -7.38 -37.33 16.01
CA GLN A 387 -7.73 -37.47 14.59
C GLN A 387 -6.88 -36.53 13.73
N GLN A 388 -6.76 -35.25 14.12
CA GLN A 388 -5.92 -34.27 13.42
C GLN A 388 -4.46 -34.73 13.36
N ALA A 389 -3.91 -35.21 14.47
CA ALA A 389 -2.54 -35.71 14.50
C ALA A 389 -2.29 -36.89 13.53
N TYR A 390 -3.22 -37.84 13.47
CA TYR A 390 -3.13 -38.95 12.52
C TYR A 390 -3.21 -38.48 11.05
N GLU A 391 -4.11 -37.54 10.75
CA GLU A 391 -4.26 -36.99 9.40
C GLU A 391 -2.98 -36.28 8.92
N VAL A 392 -2.36 -35.46 9.79
CA VAL A 392 -1.10 -34.76 9.51
C VAL A 392 0.02 -35.76 9.19
N LEU A 393 0.28 -36.73 10.08
CA LEU A 393 1.35 -37.72 9.86
C LEU A 393 1.11 -38.58 8.61
N SER A 394 -0.13 -38.99 8.37
CA SER A 394 -0.50 -39.77 7.19
C SER A 394 -0.24 -38.99 5.90
N LYS A 395 -0.60 -37.69 5.87
CA LYS A 395 -0.37 -36.78 4.73
C LYS A 395 1.13 -36.61 4.46
N ILE A 396 1.92 -36.34 5.50
CA ILE A 396 3.38 -36.15 5.39
C ILE A 396 4.07 -37.44 4.91
N LYS A 397 3.76 -38.60 5.50
CA LYS A 397 4.34 -39.88 5.05
C LYS A 397 3.95 -40.24 3.62
N SER A 398 2.72 -39.98 3.23
CA SER A 398 2.26 -40.19 1.84
C SER A 398 3.03 -39.31 0.85
N LYS A 399 3.21 -38.01 1.18
CA LYS A 399 4.03 -37.08 0.39
C LYS A 399 5.50 -37.54 0.28
N ARG A 400 6.14 -37.90 1.39
CA ARG A 400 7.52 -38.41 1.38
C ARG A 400 7.67 -39.67 0.53
N ARG A 401 6.70 -40.59 0.61
CA ARG A 401 6.69 -41.81 -0.23
C ARG A 401 6.55 -41.50 -1.71
N SER A 402 5.74 -40.52 -2.10
CA SER A 402 5.58 -40.15 -3.51
C SER A 402 6.81 -39.44 -4.06
N ARG A 403 7.49 -38.60 -3.27
CA ARG A 403 8.80 -38.01 -3.61
C ARG A 403 9.87 -39.08 -3.84
N ASN A 404 10.02 -40.01 -2.90
CA ASN A 404 11.00 -41.09 -3.03
C ASN A 404 10.75 -41.98 -4.25
N LYS A 405 9.49 -42.09 -4.70
CA LYS A 405 9.17 -42.81 -5.94
C LYS A 405 9.63 -42.03 -7.18
N LYS A 406 9.37 -40.73 -7.26
CA LYS A 406 9.79 -39.86 -8.38
C LYS A 406 11.31 -39.80 -8.51
N SER A 407 12.03 -39.61 -7.41
CA SER A 407 13.50 -39.56 -7.43
C SER A 407 14.13 -40.86 -7.93
N ASN A 408 13.46 -42.00 -7.72
CA ASN A 408 13.91 -43.31 -8.16
C ASN A 408 13.53 -43.64 -9.62
N GLU A 409 12.65 -42.83 -10.23
CA GLU A 409 12.29 -42.91 -11.66
C GLU A 409 13.14 -41.94 -12.52
N GLU A 410 13.77 -40.94 -11.89
CA GLU A 410 14.65 -39.95 -12.54
C GLU A 410 16.15 -40.32 -12.50
N LEU A 411 16.52 -41.36 -11.74
CA LEU A 411 17.84 -42.01 -11.69
C LEU A 411 17.86 -43.25 -12.58
#